data_AF-A0A0U2VRQ3-F1
#
_entry.id   AF-A0A0U2VRQ3-F1
#
_cell.length_a   1.000
_cell.length_b   1.000
_cell.length_c   1.000
_cell.angle_alpha   90.00
_cell.angle_beta   90.00
_cell.angle_gamma   90.00
#
_symmetry.space_group_name_H-M   'P 1'
#
loop_
_entity.id
_entity.type
_entity.pdbx_description
1 polymer ?
#
loop_
_entity_poly.entity_id
_entity_poly.type
_entity_poly.pdbx_seq_one_letter_code
_entity_poly.pdbx_strand_id
1 'polypeptide(L)'
;MVFKDFQLNCFEMLIADILLKNKLDYHYAFHEVGLCYFESTNKKDKDVLFTDNSKYSEILERIFNIKMIENIYNDFTEYSKNITNKLESSSVIVKLDNFYLPYSNAYKKKHMVHAISIIYETNRYYYISDNYYGYEGKVEKKIIFEAIQKLLKIKGHYGELISFDFLNCETQNIDTSAIKRKNLSLMIDKNYYPQLKGFNKYVGIFAIDRLKKNLEMSIQTKNIENIEDIAEITDRISRSRIQGSVFFKLFNDRVISKVYGDAQREWAIITVLLMKVFVREDFSSNLSSKLFSRLENIKKKEIEIVKHLKAEINTY
;
A
#
# COMPACT_ATOMS: atom_id res chain seq x y z
N MET A 1 3.98 -15.87 16.76
CA MET A 1 5.18 -15.79 15.88
C MET A 1 4.91 -14.64 14.94
N VAL A 2 5.73 -13.59 15.01
CA VAL A 2 5.47 -12.39 14.23
C VAL A 2 5.92 -12.61 12.79
N PHE A 3 4.97 -12.52 11.86
CA PHE A 3 5.23 -12.57 10.42
C PHE A 3 5.96 -11.29 9.97
N LYS A 4 6.92 -11.42 9.05
CA LYS A 4 7.66 -10.28 8.47
C LYS A 4 7.86 -10.48 6.99
N ASP A 5 7.44 -9.48 6.21
CA ASP A 5 7.77 -9.34 4.80
C ASP A 5 7.96 -7.85 4.49
N PHE A 6 9.18 -7.46 4.13
CA PHE A 6 9.53 -6.06 3.85
C PHE A 6 8.89 -5.53 2.56
N GLN A 7 8.27 -6.40 1.76
CA GLN A 7 7.55 -6.02 0.54
C GLN A 7 6.11 -5.60 0.82
N LEU A 8 5.62 -5.77 2.05
CA LEU A 8 4.26 -5.45 2.45
C LEU A 8 4.23 -4.21 3.34
N ASN A 9 3.18 -3.40 3.22
CA ASN A 9 2.89 -2.34 4.18
C ASN A 9 2.24 -2.90 5.47
N CYS A 10 2.00 -2.04 6.47
CA CYS A 10 1.47 -2.48 7.76
C CYS A 10 0.11 -3.19 7.64
N PHE A 11 -0.78 -2.73 6.77
CA PHE A 11 -2.09 -3.35 6.56
C PHE A 11 -1.97 -4.67 5.79
N GLU A 12 -1.15 -4.69 4.73
CA GLU A 12 -0.88 -5.89 3.94
C GLU A 12 -0.26 -7.01 4.78
N MET A 13 0.62 -6.70 5.73
CA MET A 13 1.16 -7.70 6.65
C MET A 13 0.12 -8.30 7.60
N LEU A 14 -0.94 -7.56 7.93
CA LEU A 14 -2.05 -8.11 8.72
C LEU A 14 -2.91 -9.04 7.86
N ILE A 15 -3.18 -8.67 6.60
CA ILE A 15 -3.86 -9.55 5.64
C ILE A 15 -3.04 -10.84 5.43
N ALA A 16 -1.73 -10.72 5.19
CA ALA A 16 -0.87 -11.87 4.99
C ALA A 16 -0.83 -12.81 6.20
N ASP A 17 -0.75 -12.26 7.42
CA ASP A 17 -0.81 -13.05 8.65
C ASP A 17 -2.15 -13.78 8.83
N ILE A 18 -3.27 -13.14 8.49
CA ILE A 18 -4.59 -13.78 8.50
C ILE A 18 -4.64 -14.95 7.50
N LEU A 19 -4.15 -14.75 6.28
CA LEU A 19 -4.11 -15.79 5.25
C LEU A 19 -3.22 -16.96 5.68
N LEU A 20 -2.02 -16.68 6.22
CA LEU A 20 -1.09 -17.70 6.71
C LEU A 20 -1.66 -18.52 7.88
N LYS A 21 -2.35 -17.88 8.83
CA LYS A 21 -3.05 -18.58 9.93
C LYS A 21 -4.12 -19.55 9.44
N ASN A 22 -4.69 -19.28 8.27
CA ASN A 22 -5.66 -20.14 7.59
C ASN A 22 -5.01 -21.09 6.56
N LYS A 23 -3.66 -21.20 6.54
CA LYS A 23 -2.89 -22.04 5.62
C LYS A 23 -3.09 -21.69 4.14
N LEU A 24 -3.35 -20.41 3.85
CA LEU A 24 -3.51 -19.87 2.51
C LEU A 24 -2.23 -19.14 2.08
N ASP A 25 -1.89 -19.22 0.79
CA ASP A 25 -0.76 -18.47 0.24
C ASP A 25 -1.16 -17.00 0.01
N TYR A 26 -0.59 -16.10 0.81
CA TYR A 26 -0.92 -14.68 0.77
C TYR A 26 -0.50 -13.99 -0.53
N HIS A 27 0.45 -14.55 -1.29
CA HIS A 27 0.91 -13.92 -2.52
C HIS A 27 -0.21 -13.80 -3.57
N TYR A 28 -1.25 -14.65 -3.49
CA TYR A 28 -2.43 -14.50 -4.35
C TYR A 28 -3.28 -13.27 -4.02
N ALA A 29 -3.11 -12.61 -2.87
CA ALA A 29 -3.83 -11.38 -2.53
C ALA A 29 -3.19 -10.11 -3.14
N PHE A 30 -1.90 -10.17 -3.49
CA PHE A 30 -1.09 -9.01 -3.85
C PHE A 30 -0.67 -9.09 -5.31
N HIS A 31 -1.63 -8.88 -6.22
CA HIS A 31 -1.40 -9.03 -7.66
C HIS A 31 -1.85 -7.83 -8.49
N GLU A 32 -2.49 -6.83 -7.87
CA GLU A 32 -2.99 -5.65 -8.57
C GLU A 32 -1.89 -4.60 -8.63
N VAL A 33 -1.47 -4.28 -9.85
CA VAL A 33 -0.26 -3.51 -10.07
C VAL A 33 -0.56 -2.37 -11.01
N GLY A 34 -1.04 -1.26 -10.42
CA GLY A 34 -1.39 -0.04 -11.14
C GLY A 34 -0.33 1.06 -11.07
N LEU A 35 -0.55 2.12 -11.83
CA LEU A 35 0.25 3.34 -11.79
C LEU A 35 -0.61 4.52 -12.20
N CYS A 36 -1.02 5.34 -11.23
CA CYS A 36 -1.77 6.55 -11.47
C CYS A 36 -1.18 7.69 -10.64
N TYR A 37 -0.81 8.77 -11.31
CA TYR A 37 -0.44 10.03 -10.71
C TYR A 37 -1.64 10.97 -10.84
N PHE A 38 -2.05 11.59 -9.74
CA PHE A 38 -3.13 12.56 -9.75
C PHE A 38 -2.74 13.90 -9.13
N GLU A 39 -3.29 14.97 -9.69
CA GLU A 39 -3.08 16.36 -9.27
C GLU A 39 -4.42 16.96 -8.86
N SER A 40 -4.43 17.72 -7.76
CA SER A 40 -5.67 18.39 -7.37
C SER A 40 -5.99 19.47 -8.38
N THR A 41 -7.28 19.60 -8.72
CA THR A 41 -7.75 20.76 -9.49
C THR A 41 -7.86 22.00 -8.61
N ASN A 42 -7.73 21.85 -7.29
CA ASN A 42 -7.72 22.91 -6.29
C ASN A 42 -6.30 23.14 -5.75
N LYS A 43 -5.77 24.36 -5.91
CA LYS A 43 -4.42 24.77 -5.42
C LYS A 43 -4.22 24.69 -3.90
N LYS A 44 -5.26 24.33 -3.13
CA LYS A 44 -5.22 24.23 -1.66
C LYS A 44 -4.95 22.81 -1.16
N ASP A 45 -5.08 21.80 -2.01
CA ASP A 45 -4.76 20.43 -1.64
C ASP A 45 -3.31 20.15 -2.04
N LYS A 46 -2.57 19.39 -1.23
CA LYS A 46 -1.25 18.88 -1.65
C LYS A 46 -1.45 18.06 -2.93
N ASP A 47 -0.64 18.34 -3.94
CA ASP A 47 -0.54 17.46 -5.09
C ASP A 47 -0.01 16.09 -4.62
N VAL A 48 -0.43 15.05 -5.36
CA VAL A 48 0.16 13.71 -5.41
C VAL A 48 -0.36 12.68 -4.41
N LEU A 49 -0.94 11.60 -4.95
CA LEU A 49 -0.75 10.25 -4.42
C LEU A 49 -0.80 9.24 -5.58
N PHE A 50 -0.21 8.06 -5.39
CA PHE A 50 -0.43 6.90 -6.25
C PHE A 50 -1.33 5.93 -5.50
N THR A 51 -2.38 5.46 -6.14
CA THR A 51 -3.16 4.35 -5.58
C THR A 51 -2.74 3.06 -6.26
N ASP A 52 -2.30 2.12 -5.44
CA ASP A 52 -2.72 0.75 -5.71
C ASP A 52 -4.25 0.75 -5.54
N ASN A 53 -4.98 0.26 -6.54
CA ASN A 53 -6.44 0.18 -6.48
C ASN A 53 -6.89 -1.15 -5.86
N SER A 54 -5.99 -1.84 -5.16
CA SER A 54 -6.26 -3.08 -4.45
C SER A 54 -7.48 -2.94 -3.53
N LYS A 55 -8.60 -3.46 -4.02
CA LYS A 55 -9.81 -3.63 -3.24
C LYS A 55 -9.72 -4.96 -2.53
N TYR A 56 -9.01 -4.96 -1.40
CA TYR A 56 -8.72 -6.20 -0.67
C TYR A 56 -9.98 -6.97 -0.28
N SER A 57 -11.11 -6.31 0.00
CA SER A 57 -12.40 -6.98 0.21
C SER A 57 -12.81 -7.86 -0.99
N GLU A 58 -12.83 -7.28 -2.20
CA GLU A 58 -13.18 -8.01 -3.43
C GLU A 58 -12.18 -9.14 -3.74
N ILE A 59 -10.87 -8.88 -3.52
CA ILE A 59 -9.82 -9.88 -3.76
C ILE A 59 -9.95 -11.05 -2.78
N LEU A 60 -10.13 -10.76 -1.49
CA LEU A 60 -10.22 -11.78 -0.45
C LEU A 60 -11.46 -12.66 -0.61
N GLU A 61 -12.59 -12.06 -0.97
CA GLU A 61 -13.83 -12.79 -1.23
C GLU A 61 -13.69 -13.68 -2.47
N ARG A 62 -13.19 -13.11 -3.58
CA ARG A 62 -13.04 -13.84 -4.84
C ARG A 62 -11.99 -14.95 -4.81
N ILE A 63 -10.86 -14.74 -4.14
CA ILE A 63 -9.73 -15.69 -4.20
C ILE A 63 -9.75 -16.68 -3.03
N PHE A 64 -10.24 -16.27 -1.86
CA PHE A 64 -10.13 -17.09 -0.65
C PHE A 64 -11.46 -17.37 0.04
N ASN A 65 -12.58 -16.88 -0.52
CA ASN A 65 -13.90 -16.91 0.11
C ASN A 65 -13.89 -16.28 1.53
N ILE A 66 -13.09 -15.23 1.71
CA ILE A 66 -13.00 -14.48 2.97
C ILE A 66 -13.72 -13.16 2.80
N LYS A 67 -14.77 -12.95 3.58
CA LYS A 67 -15.51 -11.69 3.57
C LYS A 67 -14.87 -10.71 4.55
N MET A 68 -14.30 -9.64 4.01
CA MET A 68 -13.80 -8.52 4.82
C MET A 68 -14.96 -7.58 5.17
N ILE A 69 -15.18 -7.38 6.46
CA ILE A 69 -16.24 -6.52 6.99
C ILE A 69 -15.57 -5.26 7.54
N GLU A 70 -15.76 -4.15 6.83
CA GLU A 70 -15.22 -2.85 7.16
C GLU A 70 -16.32 -1.95 7.75
N ASN A 71 -16.10 -1.42 8.95
CA ASN A 71 -16.98 -0.46 9.60
C ASN A 71 -16.23 0.86 9.83
N ILE A 72 -16.84 1.96 9.36
CA ILE A 72 -16.28 3.32 9.44
C ILE A 72 -16.97 4.10 10.55
N TYR A 73 -16.18 4.77 11.39
CA TYR A 73 -16.66 5.54 12.53
C TYR A 73 -16.08 6.95 12.55
N ASN A 74 -16.93 7.94 12.82
CA ASN A 74 -16.50 9.33 13.10
C ASN A 74 -16.55 9.67 14.59
N ASP A 75 -17.28 8.89 15.38
CA ASP A 75 -17.38 9.06 16.83
C ASP A 75 -16.51 8.04 17.56
N PHE A 76 -15.71 8.53 18.51
CA PHE A 76 -14.80 7.69 19.28
C PHE A 76 -15.54 6.74 20.22
N THR A 77 -16.65 7.18 20.82
CA THR A 77 -17.39 6.38 21.81
C THR A 77 -18.01 5.16 21.12
N GLU A 78 -18.62 5.37 19.97
CA GLU A 78 -19.15 4.30 19.13
C GLU A 78 -18.03 3.36 18.66
N TYR A 79 -16.92 3.90 18.16
CA TYR A 79 -15.81 3.10 17.66
C TYR A 79 -15.21 2.19 18.74
N SER A 80 -14.89 2.76 19.91
CA SER A 80 -14.32 2.01 21.03
C SER A 80 -15.25 0.91 21.56
N LYS A 81 -16.56 1.19 21.65
CA LYS A 81 -17.56 0.17 22.02
C LYS A 81 -17.59 -0.98 21.00
N ASN A 82 -17.55 -0.68 19.71
CA ASN A 82 -17.60 -1.69 18.67
C ASN A 82 -16.34 -2.55 18.59
N ILE A 83 -15.16 -2.00 18.91
CA ILE A 83 -13.93 -2.80 19.08
C ILE A 83 -14.16 -3.89 20.11
N THR A 84 -14.61 -3.52 21.32
CA THR A 84 -14.86 -4.48 22.41
C THR A 84 -15.90 -5.53 22.02
N ASN A 85 -17.03 -5.12 21.44
CA ASN A 85 -18.07 -6.06 21.01
C ASN A 85 -17.57 -7.07 19.97
N LYS A 86 -16.74 -6.64 19.01
CA LYS A 86 -16.22 -7.54 17.97
C LYS A 86 -15.18 -8.52 18.50
N LEU A 87 -14.38 -8.09 19.47
CA LEU A 87 -13.37 -8.94 20.12
C LEU A 87 -13.96 -10.14 20.88
N GLU A 88 -15.26 -10.15 21.17
CA GLU A 88 -15.95 -11.32 21.73
C GLU A 88 -15.98 -12.52 20.76
N SER A 89 -15.87 -12.27 19.46
CA SER A 89 -16.03 -13.30 18.41
C SER A 89 -14.77 -13.51 17.57
N SER A 90 -13.94 -12.48 17.38
CA SER A 90 -12.74 -12.59 16.55
C SER A 90 -11.75 -11.46 16.81
N SER A 91 -10.50 -11.65 16.39
CA SER A 91 -9.54 -10.55 16.32
C SER A 91 -10.00 -9.50 15.30
N VAL A 92 -9.71 -8.23 15.59
CA VAL A 92 -10.03 -7.12 14.69
C VAL A 92 -8.77 -6.37 14.27
N ILE A 93 -8.78 -5.76 13.10
CA ILE A 93 -7.79 -4.77 12.70
C ILE A 93 -8.34 -3.38 12.98
N VAL A 94 -7.50 -2.52 13.55
CA VAL A 94 -7.81 -1.11 13.79
C VAL A 94 -6.73 -0.22 13.19
N LYS A 95 -7.14 0.95 12.68
CA LYS A 95 -6.21 2.04 12.34
C LYS A 95 -6.09 3.03 13.50
N LEU A 96 -4.86 3.47 13.76
CA LEU A 96 -4.49 4.41 14.82
C LEU A 96 -3.27 5.25 14.43
N ASP A 97 -2.92 6.24 15.25
CA ASP A 97 -1.70 7.03 15.06
C ASP A 97 -0.50 6.39 15.78
N ASN A 98 0.52 5.98 15.02
CA ASN A 98 1.69 5.28 15.58
C ASN A 98 2.58 6.16 16.47
N PHE A 99 2.41 7.49 16.46
CA PHE A 99 3.12 8.41 17.35
C PHE A 99 2.96 8.01 18.83
N TYR A 100 1.84 7.39 19.18
CA TYR A 100 1.48 7.03 20.55
C TYR A 100 1.91 5.63 20.97
N LEU A 101 2.39 4.79 20.05
CA LEU A 101 2.74 3.40 20.33
C LEU A 101 4.15 3.27 20.93
N PRO A 102 4.32 2.87 22.20
CA PRO A 102 5.63 2.91 22.87
C PRO A 102 6.71 1.99 22.27
N TYR A 103 6.28 0.92 21.60
CA TYR A 103 7.18 -0.04 20.94
C TYR A 103 7.53 0.36 19.50
N SER A 104 6.88 1.39 18.94
CA SER A 104 7.13 1.86 17.58
C SER A 104 8.39 2.73 17.51
N ASN A 105 9.14 2.60 16.42
CA ASN A 105 10.25 3.52 16.15
C ASN A 105 9.79 4.97 15.91
N ALA A 106 8.50 5.17 15.61
CA ALA A 106 7.87 6.49 15.45
C ALA A 106 7.34 7.09 16.76
N TYR A 107 7.45 6.38 17.88
CA TYR A 107 6.96 6.82 19.18
C TYR A 107 7.47 8.23 19.53
N LYS A 108 6.55 9.17 19.71
CA LYS A 108 6.80 10.59 19.98
C LYS A 108 7.67 11.31 18.95
N LYS A 109 7.77 10.79 17.72
CA LYS A 109 8.62 11.36 16.65
C LYS A 109 7.85 11.77 15.40
N LYS A 110 6.99 10.90 14.88
CA LYS A 110 6.26 11.14 13.61
C LYS A 110 4.83 10.64 13.73
N HIS A 111 3.88 11.46 13.29
CA HIS A 111 2.46 11.08 13.18
C HIS A 111 2.24 10.35 11.86
N MET A 112 1.80 9.10 11.91
CA MET A 112 1.43 8.33 10.72
C MET A 112 0.30 7.37 11.04
N VAL A 113 -0.62 7.20 10.08
CA VAL A 113 -1.65 6.17 10.17
C VAL A 113 -0.98 4.81 10.14
N HIS A 114 -1.36 3.96 11.08
CA HIS A 114 -0.84 2.62 11.24
C HIS A 114 -1.94 1.64 11.56
N ALA A 115 -1.81 0.41 11.08
CA ALA A 115 -2.76 -0.65 11.32
C ALA A 115 -2.15 -1.70 12.25
N ILE A 116 -2.92 -2.14 13.25
CA ILE A 116 -2.56 -3.25 14.14
C ILE A 116 -3.73 -4.23 14.25
N SER A 117 -3.44 -5.49 14.61
CA SER A 117 -4.47 -6.44 15.01
C SER A 117 -4.63 -6.44 16.53
N ILE A 118 -5.85 -6.26 17.01
CA ILE A 118 -6.23 -6.52 18.40
C ILE A 118 -6.80 -7.94 18.45
N ILE A 119 -6.20 -8.80 19.28
CA ILE A 119 -6.52 -10.23 19.34
C ILE A 119 -7.58 -10.49 20.40
N TYR A 120 -7.35 -9.98 21.61
CA TYR A 120 -8.29 -10.09 22.72
C TYR A 120 -8.10 -8.94 23.70
N GLU A 121 -9.06 -8.76 24.60
CA GLU A 121 -9.00 -7.76 25.64
C GLU A 121 -9.08 -8.35 27.05
N THR A 122 -8.55 -7.58 28.00
CA THR A 122 -8.70 -7.76 29.44
C THR A 122 -9.21 -6.45 30.04
N ASN A 123 -9.43 -6.37 31.36
CA ASN A 123 -9.91 -5.13 31.98
C ASN A 123 -9.01 -3.91 31.70
N ARG A 124 -7.68 -4.08 31.66
CA ARG A 124 -6.70 -2.97 31.51
C ARG A 124 -5.96 -2.96 30.17
N TYR A 125 -5.81 -4.11 29.52
CA TYR A 125 -4.94 -4.27 28.36
C TYR A 125 -5.68 -4.83 27.15
N TYR A 126 -5.25 -4.40 25.97
CA TYR A 126 -5.41 -5.14 24.73
C TYR A 126 -4.17 -6.01 24.51
N TYR A 127 -4.38 -7.25 24.07
CA TYR A 127 -3.30 -8.05 23.49
C TYR A 127 -3.33 -7.85 21.98
N ILE A 128 -2.21 -7.42 21.41
CA ILE A 128 -2.12 -7.00 20.01
C ILE A 128 -1.01 -7.73 19.27
N SER A 129 -1.14 -7.78 17.95
CA SER A 129 -0.06 -8.13 17.02
C SER A 129 0.18 -6.97 16.06
N ASP A 130 1.43 -6.56 15.96
CA ASP A 130 1.93 -5.55 15.04
C ASP A 130 3.13 -6.13 14.27
N ASN A 131 2.82 -6.71 13.12
CA ASN A 131 3.81 -7.37 12.27
C ASN A 131 4.83 -6.40 11.69
N TYR A 132 4.46 -5.12 11.51
CA TYR A 132 5.35 -4.10 10.97
C TYR A 132 6.50 -3.76 11.91
N TYR A 133 6.20 -3.58 13.20
CA TYR A 133 7.23 -3.34 14.21
C TYR A 133 7.78 -4.62 14.84
N GLY A 134 7.24 -5.79 14.48
CA GLY A 134 7.70 -7.06 15.06
C GLY A 134 7.23 -7.26 16.50
N TYR A 135 6.10 -6.66 16.90
CA TYR A 135 5.62 -6.62 18.28
C TYR A 135 4.38 -7.50 18.47
N GLU A 136 4.40 -8.37 19.47
CA GLU A 136 3.26 -9.20 19.89
C GLU A 136 3.19 -9.13 21.42
N GLY A 137 2.13 -8.55 21.98
CA GLY A 137 2.10 -8.27 23.42
C GLY A 137 0.96 -7.41 23.93
N LYS A 138 1.03 -7.09 25.23
CA LYS A 138 0.02 -6.31 25.94
C LYS A 138 0.28 -4.80 25.82
N VAL A 139 -0.75 -4.06 25.46
CA VAL A 139 -0.76 -2.59 25.45
C VAL A 139 -1.93 -2.08 26.27
N GLU A 140 -1.72 -1.04 27.08
CA GLU A 140 -2.80 -0.46 27.87
C GLU A 140 -3.91 0.09 26.97
N LYS A 141 -5.18 -0.19 27.31
CA LYS A 141 -6.34 0.31 26.54
C LYS A 141 -6.29 1.83 26.35
N LYS A 142 -5.85 2.55 27.38
CA LYS A 142 -5.69 4.01 27.35
C LYS A 142 -4.77 4.49 26.21
N ILE A 143 -3.68 3.79 25.95
CA ILE A 143 -2.72 4.14 24.89
C ILE A 143 -3.37 3.97 23.51
N ILE A 144 -4.05 2.84 23.29
CA ILE A 144 -4.77 2.57 22.03
C ILE A 144 -5.88 3.60 21.81
N PHE A 145 -6.63 3.92 22.86
CA PHE A 145 -7.70 4.93 22.80
C PHE A 145 -7.17 6.33 22.52
N GLU A 146 -6.06 6.73 23.14
CA GLU A 146 -5.42 8.01 22.83
C GLU A 146 -4.97 8.07 21.36
N ALA A 147 -4.33 7.01 20.86
CA ALA A 147 -3.89 6.90 19.47
C ALA A 147 -5.06 7.02 18.47
N ILE A 148 -6.19 6.37 18.75
CA ILE A 148 -7.40 6.42 17.93
C ILE A 148 -8.05 7.82 17.99
N GLN A 149 -8.25 8.36 19.19
CA GLN A 149 -8.87 9.69 19.36
C GLN A 149 -8.11 10.78 18.63
N LYS A 150 -6.77 10.68 18.59
CA LYS A 150 -5.92 11.65 17.93
C LYS A 150 -6.01 11.50 16.42
N LEU A 151 -6.03 10.27 15.90
CA LEU A 151 -6.29 10.01 14.48
C LEU A 151 -7.62 10.62 14.02
N LEU A 152 -8.71 10.40 14.77
CA LEU A 152 -10.05 10.93 14.44
C LEU A 152 -10.13 12.47 14.40
N LYS A 153 -9.20 13.17 15.05
CA LYS A 153 -9.13 14.65 15.02
C LYS A 153 -8.44 15.19 13.78
N ILE A 154 -7.74 14.35 13.02
CA ILE A 154 -7.06 14.75 11.78
C ILE A 154 -8.10 14.81 10.67
N LYS A 155 -8.23 15.98 10.03
CA LYS A 155 -9.20 16.20 8.94
C LYS A 155 -9.00 15.16 7.84
N GLY A 156 -10.08 14.49 7.44
CA GLY A 156 -10.06 13.47 6.39
C GLY A 156 -9.76 12.05 6.89
N HIS A 157 -9.50 11.86 8.19
CA HIS A 157 -9.35 10.54 8.79
C HIS A 157 -10.62 10.12 9.53
N TYR A 158 -10.84 8.81 9.56
CA TYR A 158 -11.95 8.15 10.24
C TYR A 158 -11.44 6.87 10.90
N GLY A 159 -12.21 6.36 11.86
CA GLY A 159 -11.95 5.09 12.52
C GLY A 159 -12.36 3.96 11.60
N GLU A 160 -11.45 3.01 11.38
CA GLU A 160 -11.71 1.82 10.57
C GLU A 160 -11.57 0.58 11.44
N LEU A 161 -12.69 -0.10 11.66
CA LEU A 161 -12.74 -1.41 12.28
C LEU A 161 -12.90 -2.47 11.19
N ILE A 162 -11.95 -3.38 11.11
CA ILE A 162 -11.97 -4.43 10.09
C ILE A 162 -12.01 -5.79 10.77
N SER A 163 -12.99 -6.59 10.38
CA SER A 163 -13.16 -7.99 10.82
C SER A 163 -13.30 -8.90 9.61
N PHE A 164 -13.12 -10.20 9.82
CA PHE A 164 -13.13 -11.19 8.74
C PHE A 164 -14.13 -12.29 9.07
N ASP A 165 -14.94 -12.64 8.08
CA ASP A 165 -15.80 -13.80 8.10
C ASP A 165 -15.22 -14.86 7.15
N PHE A 166 -14.95 -16.03 7.71
CA PHE A 166 -14.22 -17.12 7.08
C PHE A 166 -15.23 -18.14 6.55
N LEU A 167 -15.65 -18.00 5.30
CA LEU A 167 -16.61 -18.88 4.66
C LEU A 167 -15.85 -20.01 3.97
N ASN A 168 -15.76 -21.22 4.55
CA ASN A 168 -15.09 -22.38 3.93
C ASN A 168 -13.78 -22.00 3.19
N CYS A 169 -12.80 -21.49 3.93
CA CYS A 169 -11.61 -20.88 3.35
C CYS A 169 -10.78 -21.86 2.53
N GLU A 170 -10.80 -21.66 1.21
CA GLU A 170 -9.97 -22.37 0.25
C GLU A 170 -9.54 -21.40 -0.85
N THR A 171 -8.38 -21.64 -1.44
CA THR A 171 -7.95 -20.88 -2.62
C THR A 171 -8.80 -21.30 -3.81
N GLN A 172 -9.60 -20.37 -4.32
CA GLN A 172 -10.42 -20.56 -5.50
C GLN A 172 -9.57 -20.60 -6.78
N ASN A 173 -10.17 -21.03 -7.90
CA ASN A 173 -9.50 -21.01 -9.18
C ASN A 173 -9.20 -19.57 -9.63
N ILE A 174 -7.93 -19.27 -9.88
CA ILE A 174 -7.47 -17.92 -10.23
C ILE A 174 -7.37 -17.78 -11.75
N ASP A 175 -8.24 -16.98 -12.34
CA ASP A 175 -8.15 -16.59 -13.76
C ASP A 175 -7.01 -15.59 -13.97
N THR A 176 -5.83 -16.10 -14.29
CA THR A 176 -4.65 -15.27 -14.59
C THR A 176 -4.86 -14.34 -15.77
N SER A 177 -5.70 -14.70 -16.74
CA SER A 177 -5.98 -13.86 -17.90
C SER A 177 -6.84 -12.65 -17.52
N ALA A 178 -7.81 -12.83 -16.61
CA ALA A 178 -8.57 -11.71 -16.02
C ALA A 178 -7.65 -10.78 -15.23
N ILE A 179 -6.69 -11.31 -14.46
CA ILE A 179 -5.72 -10.50 -13.71
C ILE A 179 -4.80 -9.71 -14.65
N LYS A 180 -4.31 -10.32 -15.73
CA LYS A 180 -3.52 -9.62 -16.77
C LYS A 180 -4.33 -8.48 -17.40
N ARG A 181 -5.59 -8.72 -17.76
CA ARG A 181 -6.50 -7.67 -18.28
C ARG A 181 -6.69 -6.54 -17.26
N LYS A 182 -6.92 -6.88 -15.99
CA LYS A 182 -7.07 -5.88 -14.91
C LYS A 182 -5.81 -5.03 -14.75
N ASN A 183 -4.64 -5.65 -14.67
CA ASN A 183 -3.36 -4.93 -14.57
C ASN A 183 -3.08 -4.07 -15.80
N LEU A 184 -3.44 -4.54 -17.00
CA LEU A 184 -3.35 -3.71 -18.20
C LEU A 184 -4.25 -2.47 -18.07
N SER A 185 -5.52 -2.65 -17.68
CA SER A 185 -6.46 -1.54 -17.48
C SER A 185 -5.98 -0.53 -16.44
N LEU A 186 -5.44 -1.00 -15.31
CA LEU A 186 -4.83 -0.13 -14.29
C LEU A 186 -3.69 0.74 -14.83
N MET A 187 -2.99 0.29 -15.87
CA MET A 187 -1.87 1.01 -16.49
C MET A 187 -2.27 1.93 -17.63
N ILE A 188 -3.44 1.74 -18.26
CA ILE A 188 -3.83 2.48 -19.48
C ILE A 188 -5.17 3.21 -19.38
N ASP A 189 -6.07 2.81 -18.49
CA ASP A 189 -7.43 3.35 -18.38
C ASP A 189 -7.58 4.25 -17.15
N LYS A 190 -7.79 5.55 -17.40
CA LYS A 190 -8.02 6.56 -16.36
C LYS A 190 -9.34 6.35 -15.61
N ASN A 191 -10.31 5.64 -16.22
CA ASN A 191 -11.61 5.37 -15.61
C ASN A 191 -11.55 4.30 -14.52
N TYR A 192 -10.45 3.55 -14.45
CA TYR A 192 -10.23 2.54 -13.41
C TYR A 192 -10.04 3.13 -12.00
N TYR A 193 -9.93 4.46 -11.90
CA TYR A 193 -9.77 5.20 -10.65
C TYR A 193 -10.98 6.12 -10.36
N PRO A 194 -12.20 5.58 -10.19
CA PRO A 194 -13.42 6.38 -10.01
C PRO A 194 -13.44 7.18 -8.69
N GLN A 195 -12.70 6.74 -7.67
CA GLN A 195 -12.58 7.42 -6.37
C GLN A 195 -11.88 8.79 -6.47
N LEU A 196 -11.10 9.01 -7.53
CA LEU A 196 -10.36 10.26 -7.76
C LEU A 196 -11.17 11.30 -8.56
N LYS A 197 -12.49 11.38 -8.34
CA LYS A 197 -13.32 12.45 -8.95
C LYS A 197 -12.83 13.82 -8.47
N GLY A 198 -12.69 14.77 -9.39
CA GLY A 198 -12.16 16.12 -9.09
C GLY A 198 -10.65 16.28 -9.21
N PHE A 199 -9.92 15.22 -9.60
CA PHE A 199 -8.48 15.27 -9.84
C PHE A 199 -8.14 15.07 -11.31
N ASN A 200 -7.05 15.70 -11.75
CA ASN A 200 -6.43 15.36 -13.04
C ASN A 200 -5.71 14.02 -12.91
N LYS A 201 -5.99 13.07 -13.81
CA LYS A 201 -5.45 11.70 -13.74
C LYS A 201 -4.49 11.41 -14.87
N TYR A 202 -3.35 10.83 -14.54
CA TYR A 202 -2.30 10.39 -15.46
C TYR A 202 -1.94 8.95 -15.12
N VAL A 203 -2.18 8.03 -16.06
CA VAL A 203 -1.97 6.58 -15.84
C VAL A 203 -0.76 6.08 -16.61
N GLY A 204 -0.12 5.04 -16.07
CA GLY A 204 1.02 4.37 -16.69
C GLY A 204 2.15 5.34 -17.03
N ILE A 205 2.58 5.33 -18.29
CA ILE A 205 3.69 6.16 -18.78
C ILE A 205 3.46 7.65 -18.53
N PHE A 206 2.22 8.13 -18.68
CA PHE A 206 1.91 9.54 -18.45
C PHE A 206 2.04 9.92 -16.97
N ALA A 207 1.87 8.97 -16.05
CA ALA A 207 2.13 9.18 -14.63
C ALA A 207 3.62 9.46 -14.37
N ILE A 208 4.50 8.71 -15.04
CA ILE A 208 5.97 8.87 -14.94
C ILE A 208 6.40 10.24 -15.48
N ASP A 209 5.83 10.66 -16.60
CA ASP A 209 6.13 11.98 -17.18
C ASP A 209 5.72 13.13 -16.24
N ARG A 210 4.61 12.97 -15.50
CA ARG A 210 4.20 13.94 -14.49
C ARG A 210 5.07 13.91 -13.25
N LEU A 211 5.39 12.71 -12.77
CA LEU A 211 6.32 12.52 -11.65
C LEU A 211 7.67 13.18 -11.93
N LYS A 212 8.21 13.00 -13.14
CA LYS A 212 9.47 13.62 -13.57
C LYS A 212 9.42 15.15 -13.47
N LYS A 213 8.36 15.78 -14.02
CA LYS A 213 8.19 17.24 -13.96
C LYS A 213 8.07 17.76 -12.52
N ASN A 214 7.31 17.06 -11.67
CA ASN A 214 7.19 17.43 -10.27
C ASN A 214 8.55 17.34 -9.56
N LEU A 215 9.29 16.27 -9.81
CA LEU A 215 10.63 16.07 -9.24
C LEU A 215 11.64 17.12 -9.72
N GLU A 216 11.63 17.49 -11.00
CA GLU A 216 12.45 18.59 -11.54
C GLU A 216 12.20 19.90 -10.78
N MET A 217 10.93 20.28 -10.62
CA MET A 217 10.54 21.47 -9.88
C MET A 217 10.97 21.38 -8.41
N SER A 218 10.85 20.21 -7.79
CA SER A 218 11.20 19.99 -6.38
C SER A 218 12.71 20.10 -6.14
N ILE A 219 13.52 19.58 -7.05
CA ILE A 219 14.98 19.73 -7.01
C ILE A 219 15.38 21.19 -7.21
N GLN A 220 14.78 21.89 -8.18
CA GLN A 220 15.06 23.30 -8.45
C GLN A 220 14.72 24.21 -7.27
N THR A 221 13.58 23.94 -6.62
CA THR A 221 13.08 24.71 -5.47
C THR A 221 13.62 24.20 -4.14
N LYS A 222 14.43 23.13 -4.14
CA LYS A 222 14.91 22.43 -2.92
C LYS A 222 13.77 22.05 -1.96
N ASN A 223 12.64 21.63 -2.49
CA ASN A 223 11.48 21.18 -1.71
C ASN A 223 11.72 19.76 -1.17
N ILE A 224 12.34 19.68 0.02
CA ILE A 224 12.71 18.43 0.70
C ILE A 224 11.47 17.59 1.06
N GLU A 225 10.40 18.21 1.55
CA GLU A 225 9.17 17.50 1.93
C GLU A 225 8.58 16.74 0.74
N ASN A 226 8.50 17.39 -0.43
CA ASN A 226 7.96 16.75 -1.61
C ASN A 226 8.88 15.64 -2.17
N ILE A 227 10.20 15.74 -1.94
CA ILE A 227 11.14 14.66 -2.28
C ILE A 227 10.96 13.45 -1.35
N GLU A 228 10.73 13.67 -0.05
CA GLU A 228 10.36 12.60 0.89
C GLU A 228 9.06 11.92 0.45
N ASP A 229 8.02 12.70 0.14
CA ASP A 229 6.72 12.20 -0.34
C ASP A 229 6.89 11.36 -1.62
N ILE A 230 7.67 11.85 -2.59
CA ILE A 230 8.00 11.11 -3.83
C ILE A 230 8.80 9.82 -3.51
N ALA A 231 9.75 9.86 -2.57
CA ALA A 231 10.53 8.69 -2.19
C ALA A 231 9.63 7.57 -1.63
N GLU A 232 8.73 7.89 -0.70
CA GLU A 232 7.78 6.94 -0.12
C GLU A 232 6.88 6.32 -1.19
N ILE A 233 6.40 7.13 -2.12
CA ILE A 233 5.56 6.69 -3.23
C ILE A 233 6.32 5.72 -4.15
N THR A 234 7.55 6.05 -4.54
CA THR A 234 8.34 5.19 -5.44
C THR A 234 8.66 3.85 -4.78
N ASP A 235 8.85 3.84 -3.47
CA ASP A 235 9.00 2.60 -2.69
C ASP A 235 7.73 1.74 -2.73
N ARG A 236 6.54 2.35 -2.57
CA ARG A 236 5.27 1.64 -2.72
C ARG A 236 5.08 1.06 -4.13
N ILE A 237 5.46 1.80 -5.17
CA ILE A 237 5.41 1.29 -6.55
C ILE A 237 6.37 0.11 -6.71
N SER A 238 7.61 0.23 -6.22
CA SER A 238 8.59 -0.86 -6.20
C SER A 238 8.01 -2.12 -5.55
N ARG A 239 7.38 -2.00 -4.38
CA ARG A 239 6.71 -3.10 -3.68
C ARG A 239 5.59 -3.74 -4.51
N SER A 240 4.71 -2.94 -5.12
CA SER A 240 3.68 -3.48 -6.03
C SER A 240 4.26 -4.28 -7.20
N ARG A 241 5.42 -3.87 -7.73
CA ARG A 241 6.07 -4.57 -8.85
C ARG A 241 6.65 -5.91 -8.45
N ILE A 242 7.27 -6.02 -7.27
CA ILE A 242 7.75 -7.33 -6.78
C ILE A 242 6.58 -8.25 -6.43
N GLN A 243 5.51 -7.72 -5.84
CA GLN A 243 4.27 -8.48 -5.58
C GLN A 243 3.71 -9.09 -6.88
N GLY A 244 3.57 -8.29 -7.95
CA GLY A 244 3.19 -8.80 -9.28
C GLY A 244 4.17 -9.84 -9.83
N SER A 245 5.47 -9.61 -9.68
CA SER A 245 6.51 -10.56 -10.11
C SER A 245 6.38 -11.91 -9.42
N VAL A 246 6.17 -11.92 -8.10
CA VAL A 246 6.01 -13.14 -7.29
C VAL A 246 4.70 -13.84 -7.68
N PHE A 247 3.60 -13.10 -7.79
CA PHE A 247 2.31 -13.65 -8.21
C PHE A 247 2.41 -14.41 -9.54
N PHE A 248 2.92 -13.78 -10.61
CA PHE A 248 3.03 -14.43 -11.92
C PHE A 248 4.01 -15.60 -11.93
N LYS A 249 5.02 -15.58 -11.05
CA LYS A 249 5.93 -16.72 -10.86
C LYS A 249 5.21 -17.96 -10.33
N LEU A 250 4.21 -17.81 -9.46
CA LEU A 250 3.42 -18.94 -8.94
C LEU A 250 2.65 -19.68 -10.04
N PHE A 251 2.28 -18.96 -11.11
CA PHE A 251 1.61 -19.53 -12.28
C PHE A 251 2.57 -19.93 -13.41
N ASN A 252 3.87 -20.03 -13.13
CA ASN A 252 4.92 -20.33 -14.10
C ASN A 252 5.02 -19.34 -15.29
N ASP A 253 4.45 -18.14 -15.15
CA ASP A 253 4.55 -17.08 -16.14
C ASP A 253 5.86 -16.31 -15.99
N ARG A 254 6.93 -16.95 -16.47
CA ARG A 254 8.31 -16.46 -16.31
C ARG A 254 8.56 -15.16 -17.06
N VAL A 255 7.85 -14.91 -18.15
CA VAL A 255 8.05 -13.72 -18.99
C VAL A 255 7.48 -12.50 -18.27
N ILE A 256 6.21 -12.56 -17.84
CA ILE A 256 5.58 -11.48 -17.11
C ILE A 256 6.27 -11.27 -15.76
N SER A 257 6.55 -12.35 -15.02
CA SER A 257 7.28 -12.27 -13.75
C SER A 257 8.61 -11.52 -13.88
N LYS A 258 9.38 -11.78 -14.95
CA LYS A 258 10.67 -11.13 -15.20
C LYS A 258 10.52 -9.63 -15.46
N VAL A 259 9.59 -9.21 -16.30
CA VAL A 259 9.44 -7.78 -16.63
C VAL A 259 8.96 -6.95 -15.43
N TYR A 260 8.12 -7.52 -14.57
CA TYR A 260 7.77 -6.91 -13.29
C TYR A 260 8.97 -6.81 -12.34
N GLY A 261 9.77 -7.87 -12.23
CA GLY A 261 10.99 -7.86 -11.40
C GLY A 261 12.05 -6.87 -11.90
N ASP A 262 12.19 -6.70 -13.22
CA ASP A 262 13.06 -5.68 -13.82
C ASP A 262 12.60 -4.26 -13.48
N ALA A 263 11.29 -3.99 -13.61
CA ALA A 263 10.72 -2.69 -13.26
C ALA A 263 10.87 -2.40 -11.76
N GLN A 264 10.67 -3.40 -10.90
CA GLN A 264 10.86 -3.25 -9.47
C GLN A 264 12.27 -2.76 -9.12
N ARG A 265 13.30 -3.39 -9.68
CA ARG A 265 14.70 -3.03 -9.39
C ARG A 265 15.00 -1.59 -9.77
N GLU A 266 14.48 -1.11 -10.89
CA GLU A 266 14.65 0.28 -11.32
C GLU A 266 13.91 1.25 -10.39
N TRP A 267 12.67 0.94 -9.97
CA TRP A 267 11.95 1.74 -8.97
C TRP A 267 12.70 1.81 -7.63
N ALA A 268 13.22 0.67 -7.14
CA ALA A 268 14.01 0.63 -5.90
C ALA A 268 15.28 1.49 -5.99
N ILE A 269 15.97 1.50 -7.14
CA ILE A 269 17.13 2.39 -7.36
C ILE A 269 16.70 3.85 -7.28
N ILE A 270 15.57 4.22 -7.90
CA ILE A 270 15.03 5.59 -7.84
C ILE A 270 14.74 5.99 -6.39
N THR A 271 14.07 5.13 -5.62
CA THR A 271 13.82 5.34 -4.19
C THR A 271 15.11 5.62 -3.42
N VAL A 272 16.16 4.80 -3.60
CA VAL A 272 17.45 5.00 -2.92
C VAL A 272 18.12 6.31 -3.32
N LEU A 273 18.04 6.71 -4.59
CA LEU A 273 18.59 7.98 -5.06
C LEU A 273 17.83 9.17 -4.44
N LEU A 274 16.50 9.11 -4.39
CA LEU A 274 15.66 10.13 -3.75
C LEU A 274 15.96 10.23 -2.25
N MET A 275 16.09 9.10 -1.55
CA MET A 275 16.49 9.07 -0.15
C MET A 275 17.87 9.68 0.08
N LYS A 276 18.82 9.53 -0.85
CA LYS A 276 20.12 10.21 -0.76
C LYS A 276 19.99 11.72 -0.92
N VAL A 277 19.15 12.19 -1.84
CA VAL A 277 18.86 13.63 -1.99
C VAL A 277 18.24 14.16 -0.70
N PHE A 278 17.24 13.46 -0.15
CA PHE A 278 16.57 13.81 1.09
C PHE A 278 17.53 13.84 2.30
N VAL A 279 18.24 12.74 2.58
CA VAL A 279 19.08 12.61 3.79
C VAL A 279 20.31 13.50 3.75
N ARG A 280 20.90 13.72 2.57
CA ARG A 280 22.13 14.53 2.43
C ARG A 280 21.87 15.96 2.02
N GLU A 281 20.62 16.29 1.68
CA GLU A 281 20.24 17.54 1.02
C GLU A 281 21.12 17.84 -0.21
N ASP A 282 21.54 16.78 -0.91
CA ASP A 282 22.43 16.86 -2.07
C ASP A 282 21.64 17.04 -3.36
N PHE A 283 21.49 18.29 -3.76
CA PHE A 283 20.86 18.69 -5.03
C PHE A 283 21.85 18.85 -6.18
N SER A 284 23.02 18.20 -6.11
CA SER A 284 24.04 18.30 -7.15
C SER A 284 23.53 17.78 -8.50
N SER A 285 24.00 18.43 -9.57
CA SER A 285 23.66 18.08 -10.96
C SER A 285 24.01 16.62 -11.32
N ASN A 286 25.03 16.04 -10.70
CA ASN A 286 25.41 14.64 -10.89
C ASN A 286 24.35 13.68 -10.31
N LEU A 287 23.86 13.93 -9.10
CA LEU A 287 22.84 13.07 -8.49
C LEU A 287 21.50 13.21 -9.22
N SER A 288 21.10 14.45 -9.55
CA SER A 288 19.88 14.72 -10.30
C SER A 288 19.92 14.11 -11.71
N SER A 289 21.03 14.22 -12.45
CA SER A 289 21.15 13.61 -13.79
C SER A 289 21.05 12.08 -13.75
N LYS A 290 21.66 11.42 -12.75
CA LYS A 290 21.51 9.98 -12.52
C LYS A 290 20.05 9.59 -12.26
N LEU A 291 19.36 10.36 -11.41
CA LEU A 291 17.95 10.14 -11.09
C LEU A 291 17.05 10.28 -12.33
N PHE A 292 17.23 11.33 -13.14
CA PHE A 292 16.46 11.51 -14.37
C PHE A 292 16.76 10.45 -15.43
N SER A 293 18.01 10.00 -15.54
CA SER A 293 18.35 8.87 -16.40
C SER A 293 17.63 7.58 -15.97
N ARG A 294 17.50 7.35 -14.66
CA ARG A 294 16.72 6.22 -14.13
C ARG A 294 15.22 6.34 -14.40
N LEU A 295 14.66 7.55 -14.33
CA LEU A 295 13.26 7.80 -14.71
C LEU A 295 12.97 7.49 -16.18
N GLU A 296 13.93 7.73 -17.08
CA GLU A 296 13.78 7.31 -18.50
C GLU A 296 13.86 5.78 -18.66
N ASN A 297 14.72 5.12 -17.87
CA ASN A 297 14.82 3.66 -17.91
C ASN A 297 13.55 2.99 -17.38
N ILE A 298 12.97 3.49 -16.28
CA ILE A 298 11.73 2.90 -15.75
C ILE A 298 10.57 3.08 -16.72
N LYS A 299 10.50 4.20 -17.46
CA LYS A 299 9.52 4.38 -18.53
C LYS A 299 9.60 3.27 -19.58
N LYS A 300 10.81 2.86 -19.98
CA LYS A 300 11.00 1.72 -20.90
C LYS A 300 10.53 0.40 -20.28
N LYS A 301 10.81 0.17 -19.00
CA LYS A 301 10.39 -1.05 -18.28
C LYS A 301 8.87 -1.16 -18.10
N GLU A 302 8.21 -0.06 -17.79
CA GLU A 302 6.74 -0.03 -17.71
C GLU A 302 6.08 -0.22 -19.10
N ILE A 303 6.71 0.28 -20.18
CA ILE A 303 6.30 -0.04 -21.55
C ILE A 303 6.43 -1.55 -21.84
N GLU A 304 7.51 -2.19 -21.40
CA GLU A 304 7.72 -3.64 -21.56
C GLU A 304 6.59 -4.43 -20.88
N ILE A 305 6.24 -4.09 -19.62
CA ILE A 305 5.10 -4.71 -18.91
C ILE A 305 3.82 -4.60 -19.74
N VAL A 306 3.46 -3.39 -20.19
CA VAL A 306 2.24 -3.17 -20.99
C VAL A 306 2.26 -3.95 -22.31
N LYS A 307 3.41 -4.04 -22.98
CA LYS A 307 3.56 -4.81 -24.23
C LYS A 307 3.31 -6.30 -24.01
N HIS A 308 3.91 -6.88 -22.97
CA HIS A 308 3.75 -8.29 -22.65
C HIS A 308 2.31 -8.62 -22.23
N LEU A 309 1.69 -7.79 -21.39
CA LEU A 309 0.28 -7.95 -21.03
C LEU A 309 -0.63 -7.93 -22.27
N LYS A 310 -0.41 -6.98 -23.20
CA LYS A 310 -1.21 -6.89 -24.44
C LYS A 310 -1.01 -8.10 -25.36
N ALA A 311 0.23 -8.56 -25.53
CA ALA A 311 0.55 -9.67 -26.43
C ALA A 311 -0.21 -10.94 -26.01
N GLU A 312 -0.21 -11.24 -24.71
CA GLU A 312 -0.85 -12.44 -24.18
C GLU A 312 -2.37 -12.36 -24.12
N ILE A 313 -2.94 -11.16 -23.99
CA ILE A 313 -4.40 -10.99 -24.07
C ILE A 313 -4.91 -11.24 -25.50
N ASN A 314 -4.13 -10.89 -26.52
CA ASN A 314 -4.53 -11.04 -27.93
C ASN A 314 -4.27 -12.44 -28.51
N THR A 315 -3.69 -13.37 -27.73
CA THR A 315 -3.38 -14.73 -28.19
C THR A 315 -4.50 -15.75 -27.90
N TYR A 316 -5.60 -15.33 -27.28
CA TYR A 316 -6.75 -16.13 -26.88
C TYR A 316 -8.04 -15.52 -27.45
#